data_AF-A0A846ZG35-F1
#
_entry.id   AF-A0A846ZG35-F1
#
_cell.length_a   1.000
_cell.length_b   1.000
_cell.length_c   1.000
_cell.angle_alpha   90.00
_cell.angle_beta   90.00
_cell.angle_gamma   90.00
#
_symmetry.space_group_name_H-M   'P 1'
#
loop_
_entity.id
_entity.type
_entity.pdbx_description
1 polymer ?
#
loop_
_entity_poly.entity_id
_entity_poly.type
_entity_poly.pdbx_seq_one_letter_code
_entity_poly.pdbx_strand_id
1 'polypeptide(L)'
;MTTLTLDAALRQQALTQLGVAQVLTLPDVTPTDLVLMAQTTQDPALHEQIQQVAQVQAADALTRYQTLQHANGLIAYRGRQHFKAQLSELLPLLPETQQLVIQKICY
;
A
#
# COMPACT_ATOMS: atom_id res chain seq x y z
N MET A 1 10.23 13.57 11.95
CA MET A 1 11.33 12.73 11.43
C MET A 1 10.96 11.27 11.67
N THR A 2 10.55 10.57 10.62
CA THR A 2 10.27 9.13 10.67
C THR A 2 11.57 8.36 10.46
N THR A 3 12.00 7.59 11.44
CA THR A 3 13.20 6.75 11.35
C THR A 3 12.90 5.59 10.41
N LEU A 4 13.52 5.57 9.24
CA LEU A 4 13.42 4.44 8.31
C LEU A 4 14.30 3.30 8.83
N THR A 5 13.75 2.08 8.86
CA THR A 5 14.53 0.86 9.13
C THR A 5 15.59 0.65 8.04
N LEU A 6 16.69 -0.06 8.33
CA LEU A 6 17.77 -0.34 7.37
C LEU A 6 17.25 -0.98 6.05
N ASP A 7 16.27 -1.88 6.15
CA ASP A 7 15.61 -2.51 5.00
C ASP A 7 14.85 -1.48 4.14
N ALA A 8 14.04 -0.64 4.78
CA ALA A 8 13.31 0.45 4.12
C ALA A 8 14.24 1.46 3.43
N ALA A 9 15.38 1.79 4.04
CA ALA A 9 16.36 2.70 3.44
C ALA A 9 17.04 2.11 2.20
N LEU A 10 17.43 0.82 2.24
CA LEU A 10 17.99 0.12 1.09
C LEU A 10 16.97 0.01 -0.05
N ARG A 11 15.72 -0.29 0.29
CA ARG A 11 14.62 -0.37 -0.68
C ARG A 11 14.33 0.97 -1.33
N GLN A 12 14.29 2.04 -0.54
CA GLN A 12 14.14 3.41 -1.03
C GLN A 12 15.28 3.81 -1.99
N GLN A 13 16.52 3.43 -1.66
CA GLN A 13 17.67 3.68 -2.53
C GLN A 13 17.53 2.93 -3.87
N ALA A 14 17.11 1.66 -3.85
CA ALA A 14 16.87 0.88 -5.06
C ALA A 14 15.75 1.48 -5.93
N LEU A 15 14.64 1.91 -5.30
CA LEU A 15 13.51 2.57 -5.98
C LEU A 15 13.94 3.90 -6.64
N THR A 16 14.80 4.66 -5.97
CA THR A 16 15.35 5.91 -6.52
C THR A 16 16.25 5.64 -7.74
N GLN A 17 17.04 4.56 -7.71
CA GLN A 17 17.91 4.17 -8.83
C GLN A 17 17.13 3.63 -10.03
N LEU A 18 16.03 2.90 -9.80
CA LEU A 18 15.14 2.40 -10.84
C LEU A 18 14.27 3.50 -11.46
N GLY A 19 13.98 4.55 -10.69
CA GLY A 19 13.08 5.61 -11.09
C GLY A 19 11.61 5.22 -10.86
N VAL A 20 10.91 6.07 -10.10
CA VAL A 20 9.51 5.85 -9.67
C VAL A 20 8.57 5.54 -10.84
N ALA A 21 8.71 6.26 -11.96
CA ALA A 21 7.89 6.05 -13.15
C ALA A 21 8.02 4.65 -13.73
N GLN A 22 9.23 4.07 -13.71
CA GLN A 22 9.47 2.71 -14.19
C GLN A 22 8.92 1.68 -13.21
N VAL A 23 9.14 1.90 -11.90
CA VAL A 23 8.65 0.99 -10.86
C VAL A 23 7.13 0.87 -10.89
N LEU A 24 6.40 1.97 -11.07
CA LEU A 24 4.93 1.97 -11.14
C LEU A 24 4.35 1.10 -12.27
N THR A 25 5.14 0.74 -13.27
CA THR A 25 4.73 -0.15 -14.36
C THR A 25 4.93 -1.64 -14.05
N LEU A 26 5.59 -1.97 -12.93
CA LEU A 26 5.86 -3.34 -12.54
C LEU A 26 4.60 -3.97 -11.91
N PRO A 27 4.31 -5.25 -12.20
CA PRO A 27 3.13 -5.92 -11.68
C PRO A 27 3.19 -6.18 -10.16
N ASP A 28 4.40 -6.21 -9.59
CA ASP A 28 4.65 -6.64 -8.19
C ASP A 28 4.93 -5.48 -7.22
N VAL A 29 4.55 -4.25 -7.56
CA VAL A 29 4.74 -3.10 -6.67
C VAL A 29 3.95 -3.30 -5.37
N THR A 30 4.65 -3.31 -4.24
CA THR A 30 4.02 -3.54 -2.94
C THR A 30 3.47 -2.25 -2.33
N PRO A 31 2.52 -2.34 -1.38
CA PRO A 31 2.06 -1.18 -0.61
C PRO A 31 3.19 -0.38 0.04
N THR A 32 4.16 -1.06 0.64
CA THR A 32 5.36 -0.44 1.20
C THR A 32 6.16 0.33 0.14
N ASP A 33 6.33 -0.22 -1.08
CA ASP A 33 7.04 0.47 -2.16
C ASP A 33 6.32 1.77 -2.55
N LEU A 34 4.98 1.75 -2.65
CA LEU A 34 4.18 2.95 -2.94
C LEU A 34 4.39 4.04 -1.87
N VAL A 35 4.38 3.65 -0.58
CA VAL A 35 4.59 4.59 0.52
C VAL A 35 5.99 5.20 0.48
N LEU A 36 7.02 4.38 0.24
CA LEU A 36 8.40 4.86 0.12
C LEU A 36 8.56 5.79 -1.08
N MET A 37 7.98 5.45 -2.23
CA MET A 37 8.01 6.30 -3.43
C MET A 37 7.31 7.64 -3.19
N ALA A 38 6.16 7.65 -2.51
CA ALA A 38 5.42 8.87 -2.19
C ALA A 38 6.20 9.81 -1.26
N GLN A 39 7.02 9.26 -0.35
CA GLN A 39 7.87 10.03 0.55
C GLN A 39 9.09 10.63 -0.16
N THR A 40 9.58 10.00 -1.23
CA THR A 40 10.77 10.48 -1.98
C THR A 40 10.45 11.37 -3.16
N THR A 41 9.28 11.20 -3.77
CA THR A 41 8.90 11.91 -4.98
C THR A 41 8.60 13.37 -4.68
N GLN A 42 9.26 14.27 -5.41
CA GLN A 42 8.96 15.71 -5.42
C GLN A 42 8.10 16.12 -6.61
N ASP A 43 7.90 15.22 -7.58
CA ASP A 43 7.06 15.45 -8.76
C ASP A 43 5.57 15.23 -8.42
N PRO A 44 4.72 16.27 -8.49
CA PRO A 44 3.31 16.14 -8.17
C PRO A 44 2.57 15.17 -9.10
N ALA A 45 2.97 15.06 -10.39
CA ALA A 45 2.33 14.14 -11.33
C ALA A 45 2.62 12.68 -10.97
N LEU A 46 3.85 12.38 -10.54
CA LEU A 46 4.19 11.05 -10.04
C LEU A 46 3.50 10.77 -8.70
N HIS A 47 3.33 11.78 -7.85
CA HIS A 47 2.60 11.63 -6.60
C HIS A 47 1.12 11.26 -6.84
N GLU A 48 0.46 11.91 -7.80
CA GLU A 48 -0.90 11.55 -8.22
C GLU A 48 -0.97 10.13 -8.78
N GLN A 49 0.00 9.71 -9.59
CA GLN A 49 0.04 8.33 -10.10
C GLN A 49 0.23 7.30 -8.98
N ILE A 50 1.11 7.57 -8.01
CA ILE A 50 1.28 6.70 -6.83
C ILE A 50 -0.03 6.58 -6.06
N GLN A 51 -0.75 7.69 -5.85
CA GLN A 51 -2.05 7.69 -5.17
C GLN A 51 -3.11 6.91 -5.97
N GLN A 52 -3.13 7.02 -7.29
CA GLN A 52 -4.05 6.24 -8.13
C GLN A 52 -3.77 4.75 -8.02
N VAL A 53 -2.51 4.32 -8.09
CA VAL A 53 -2.13 2.91 -7.93
C VAL A 53 -2.48 2.42 -6.52
N ALA A 54 -2.20 3.22 -5.49
CA ALA A 54 -2.57 2.90 -4.11
C ALA A 54 -4.08 2.71 -3.93
N GLN A 55 -4.90 3.56 -4.55
CA GLN A 55 -6.36 3.42 -4.51
C GLN A 55 -6.85 2.13 -5.20
N VAL A 56 -6.27 1.78 -6.35
CA VAL A 56 -6.60 0.53 -7.05
C VAL A 56 -6.23 -0.68 -6.20
N GLN A 57 -5.03 -0.70 -5.61
CA GLN A 57 -4.61 -1.78 -4.74
C GLN A 57 -5.47 -1.87 -3.47
N ALA A 58 -5.82 -0.74 -2.87
CA ALA A 58 -6.71 -0.71 -1.71
C ALA A 58 -8.10 -1.25 -2.03
N ALA A 59 -8.65 -0.93 -3.20
CA ALA A 59 -9.94 -1.45 -3.64
C ALA A 59 -9.92 -2.98 -3.85
N ASP A 60 -8.85 -3.53 -4.44
CA ASP A 60 -8.69 -4.99 -4.60
C ASP A 60 -8.52 -5.68 -3.24
N ALA A 61 -7.63 -5.16 -2.38
CA ALA A 61 -7.42 -5.71 -1.03
C ALA A 61 -8.70 -5.67 -0.18
N LEU A 62 -9.49 -4.58 -0.27
CA LEU A 62 -10.78 -4.47 0.41
C LEU A 62 -11.76 -5.52 -0.08
N THR A 63 -11.87 -5.69 -1.39
CA THR A 63 -12.76 -6.69 -2.01
C THR A 63 -12.37 -8.10 -1.54
N ARG A 64 -11.07 -8.44 -1.56
CA ARG A 64 -10.59 -9.75 -1.10
C ARG A 64 -10.73 -9.96 0.41
N TYR A 65 -10.61 -8.90 1.21
CA TYR A 65 -10.91 -8.97 2.63
C TYR A 65 -12.39 -9.32 2.87
N GLN A 66 -13.29 -8.65 2.16
CA GLN A 66 -14.74 -8.85 2.27
C GLN A 66 -15.16 -10.26 1.85
N THR A 67 -14.57 -10.81 0.78
CA THR A 67 -14.86 -12.21 0.38
C THR A 67 -14.45 -13.22 1.44
N LEU A 68 -13.41 -12.92 2.22
CA LEU A 68 -12.94 -13.74 3.33
C LEU A 68 -13.61 -13.41 4.67
N GLN A 69 -14.46 -12.39 4.76
CA GLN A 69 -15.01 -11.90 6.03
C GLN A 69 -15.80 -12.97 6.79
N HIS A 70 -16.57 -13.79 6.07
CA HIS A 70 -17.40 -14.85 6.63
C HIS A 70 -16.77 -16.24 6.49
N ALA A 71 -15.58 -16.34 5.88
CA ALA A 71 -14.89 -17.60 5.70
C ALA A 71 -14.22 -18.06 7.02
N ASN A 72 -14.39 -19.33 7.36
CA ASN A 72 -13.83 -19.93 8.57
C ASN A 72 -12.51 -20.65 8.29
N GLY A 73 -11.71 -20.86 9.35
CA GLY A 73 -10.46 -21.62 9.28
C GLY A 73 -9.18 -20.76 9.20
N LEU A 74 -8.04 -21.43 9.39
CA LEU A 74 -6.73 -20.77 9.52
C LEU A 74 -6.31 -20.01 8.26
N ILE A 75 -6.61 -20.56 7.07
CA ILE A 75 -6.25 -19.91 5.79
C ILE A 75 -7.06 -18.63 5.60
N ALA A 76 -8.37 -18.66 5.87
CA ALA A 76 -9.22 -17.48 5.80
C ALA A 76 -8.78 -16.41 6.81
N TYR A 77 -8.43 -16.82 8.04
CA TYR A 77 -7.88 -15.90 9.04
C TYR A 77 -6.57 -15.25 8.56
N ARG A 78 -5.60 -16.02 8.08
CA ARG A 78 -4.33 -15.49 7.56
C ARG A 78 -4.55 -14.56 6.37
N GLY A 79 -5.45 -14.92 5.45
CA GLY A 79 -5.82 -14.06 4.33
C GLY A 79 -6.41 -12.73 4.81
N ARG A 80 -7.33 -12.73 5.78
CA ARG A 80 -7.85 -11.49 6.38
C ARG A 80 -6.75 -10.64 7.01
N GLN A 81 -5.82 -11.24 7.78
CA GLN A 81 -4.71 -10.50 8.38
C GLN A 81 -3.78 -9.91 7.32
N HIS A 82 -3.51 -10.66 6.24
CA HIS A 82 -2.70 -10.18 5.12
C HIS A 82 -3.32 -8.95 4.45
N PHE A 83 -4.61 -9.00 4.09
CA PHE A 83 -5.29 -7.86 3.48
C PHE A 83 -5.45 -6.70 4.46
N LYS A 84 -5.66 -6.94 5.76
CA LYS A 84 -5.62 -5.89 6.79
C LYS A 84 -4.27 -5.17 6.82
N ALA A 85 -3.16 -5.91 6.76
CA ALA A 85 -1.82 -5.33 6.75
C ALA A 85 -1.60 -4.48 5.50
N GLN A 86 -1.94 -4.98 4.31
CA GLN A 86 -1.86 -4.22 3.07
C GLN A 86 -2.68 -2.92 3.12
N LEU A 87 -3.93 -3.01 3.57
CA LEU A 87 -4.81 -1.84 3.71
C LEU A 87 -4.25 -0.83 4.72
N SER A 88 -3.64 -1.30 5.81
CA SER A 88 -3.02 -0.44 6.83
C SER A 88 -1.80 0.30 6.28
N GLU A 89 -0.98 -0.36 5.46
CA GLU A 89 0.17 0.28 4.79
C GLU A 89 -0.25 1.35 3.79
N LEU A 90 -1.37 1.16 3.09
CA LEU A 90 -1.85 2.11 2.08
C LEU A 90 -2.53 3.35 2.68
N LEU A 91 -3.04 3.29 3.93
CA LEU A 91 -3.75 4.39 4.60
C LEU A 91 -3.21 5.81 4.32
N PRO A 92 -1.90 6.11 4.47
CA PRO A 92 -1.35 7.46 4.25
C PRO A 92 -1.48 7.97 2.81
N LEU A 93 -1.71 7.09 1.83
CA LEU A 93 -1.82 7.42 0.41
C LEU A 93 -3.27 7.56 -0.08
N LEU A 94 -4.25 7.24 0.77
CA LEU A 94 -5.65 7.18 0.38
C LEU A 94 -6.39 8.48 0.75
N PRO A 95 -7.45 8.85 0.02
CA PRO A 95 -8.31 9.96 0.41
C PRO A 95 -9.01 9.67 1.75
N GLU A 96 -9.31 10.71 2.53
CA GLU A 96 -9.91 10.60 3.87
C GLU A 96 -11.15 9.70 3.92
N THR A 97 -12.00 9.77 2.89
CA THR A 97 -13.21 8.96 2.79
C THR A 97 -12.91 7.46 2.77
N GLN A 98 -11.86 7.02 2.09
CA GLN A 98 -11.40 5.63 2.09
C GLN A 98 -10.68 5.28 3.39
N GLN A 99 -9.89 6.21 3.95
CA GLN A 99 -9.20 5.98 5.23
C GLN A 99 -10.19 5.63 6.34
N LEU A 100 -11.32 6.34 6.44
CA LEU A 100 -12.35 6.07 7.46
C LEU A 100 -12.96 4.68 7.34
N VAL A 101 -13.14 4.17 6.11
CA VAL A 101 -13.65 2.82 5.88
C VAL A 101 -12.62 1.78 6.29
N ILE A 102 -11.36 1.98 5.90
CA ILE A 102 -10.26 1.05 6.16
C ILE A 102 -9.89 1.01 7.65
N GLN A 103 -9.95 2.14 8.35
CA GLN A 103 -9.67 2.19 9.79
C GLN A 103 -10.62 1.28 10.59
N LYS A 104 -11.91 1.21 10.23
CA LYS A 104 -12.88 0.28 10.86
C LYS A 104 -12.57 -1.19 10.64
N ILE A 105 -11.74 -1.50 9.64
CA ILE A 105 -11.32 -2.86 9.32
C ILE A 105 -10.04 -3.18 10.07
N CYS A 106 -9.12 -2.23 10.16
CA CYS A 106 -7.79 -2.45 10.73
C CYS A 106 -7.75 -2.31 12.26
N TYR A 107 -8.64 -1.49 12.84
CA TYR A 107 -8.74 -1.17 14.27
C TYR A 107 -10.15 -1.50 14.79
#